data_AF-A0A430LUV0-F1
#
_entry.id   AF-A0A430LUV0-F1
#
_cell.length_a   1.000
_cell.length_b   1.000
_cell.length_c   1.000
_cell.angle_alpha   90.00
_cell.angle_beta   90.00
_cell.angle_gamma   90.00
#
_symmetry.space_group_name_H-M   'P 1'
#
loop_
_entity.id
_entity.type
_entity.pdbx_description
1 polymer ?
#
loop_
_entity_poly.entity_id
_entity_poly.type
_entity_poly.pdbx_seq_one_letter_code
_entity_poly.pdbx_strand_id
1 'polypeptide(L)'
;MSLTREKDVWEPISVQHYGQSLRLLTDELWAEGANRDIILTATILLCSHDVLAFPDADYQRLLYGGRTLIEADFDAIDTSDLSRASFWIYARQDVSLALENERPTLIPPKEWPPVPSPEETQEDALARRMLWLLARVIEVRFDGRSDADGKEQDELIFDLTSELFDWSMSIPGHANGVEVEDDLDLADDLEQTWFCVPSSAAGYLYSHLADILRLEFWRSRPTSPISDDLLDAALSGHALKIASICLSPGVSDGVLTVAVDPLFYAAKHCESLSLKARIWALLEDIERRLGIHTRNKVSRLQSQWVSTAEAAA
;
A
#
# COMPACT_ATOMS: atom_id res chain seq x y z
N MET A 1 2.87 -23.76 -5.73
CA MET A 1 3.63 -24.24 -4.55
C MET A 1 3.76 -23.07 -3.61
N SER A 2 3.34 -23.19 -2.35
CA SER A 2 3.42 -22.09 -1.37
C SER A 2 4.63 -22.35 -0.47
N LEU A 3 5.53 -21.36 -0.40
CA LEU A 3 6.75 -21.42 0.42
C LEU A 3 6.44 -21.67 1.91
N THR A 4 5.22 -21.36 2.36
CA THR A 4 4.79 -21.55 3.76
C THR A 4 4.35 -22.98 4.08
N ARG A 5 4.02 -23.83 3.10
CA ARG A 5 3.58 -25.22 3.35
C ARG A 5 4.73 -26.18 3.66
N GLU A 6 5.93 -25.88 3.21
CA GLU A 6 7.16 -26.65 3.45
C GLU A 6 8.19 -25.79 4.18
N LYS A 7 7.71 -24.97 5.14
CA LYS A 7 8.53 -23.98 5.84
C LYS A 7 9.80 -24.59 6.42
N ASP A 8 9.69 -25.74 7.08
CA ASP A 8 10.82 -26.44 7.72
C ASP A 8 11.93 -26.85 6.72
N VAL A 9 11.59 -27.03 5.45
CA VAL A 9 12.54 -27.39 4.38
C VAL A 9 13.19 -26.14 3.80
N TRP A 10 12.39 -25.11 3.50
CA TRP A 10 12.84 -23.94 2.75
C TRP A 10 13.42 -22.83 3.63
N GLU A 11 13.03 -22.74 4.90
CA GLU A 11 13.51 -21.70 5.83
C GLU A 11 15.02 -21.77 6.05
N PRO A 12 15.66 -22.92 6.35
CA PRO A 12 17.12 -22.99 6.49
C PRO A 12 17.86 -22.61 5.20
N ILE A 13 17.33 -23.02 4.04
CA ILE A 13 17.92 -22.73 2.72
C ILE A 13 17.81 -21.23 2.41
N SER A 14 16.64 -20.65 2.69
CA SER A 14 16.36 -19.23 2.49
C SER A 14 17.27 -18.37 3.37
N VAL A 15 17.40 -18.70 4.66
CA VAL A 15 18.30 -18.00 5.60
C VAL A 15 19.76 -18.11 5.18
N GLN A 16 20.20 -19.27 4.68
CA GLN A 16 21.56 -19.45 4.17
C GLN A 16 21.84 -18.52 2.98
N HIS A 17 20.93 -18.47 1.99
CA HIS A 17 21.07 -17.61 0.83
C HIS A 17 20.96 -16.13 1.19
N TYR A 18 20.07 -15.75 2.10
CA TYR A 18 20.00 -14.40 2.65
C TYR A 18 21.35 -13.97 3.23
N GLY A 19 21.91 -14.77 4.13
CA GLY A 19 23.20 -14.47 4.76
C GLY A 19 24.36 -14.43 3.76
N GLN A 20 24.32 -15.24 2.69
CA GLN A 20 25.31 -15.17 1.61
C GLN A 20 25.17 -13.89 0.78
N SER A 21 23.95 -13.54 0.38
CA SER A 21 23.64 -12.33 -0.37
C SER A 21 24.01 -11.06 0.41
N LEU A 22 23.75 -11.03 1.73
CA LEU A 22 24.12 -9.89 2.58
C LEU A 22 25.65 -9.70 2.65
N ARG A 23 26.42 -10.80 2.73
CA ARG A 23 27.89 -10.73 2.68
C ARG A 23 28.39 -10.19 1.34
N LEU A 24 27.86 -10.72 0.24
CA LEU A 24 28.22 -10.26 -1.11
C LEU A 24 27.87 -8.78 -1.32
N LEU A 25 26.70 -8.35 -0.86
CA LEU A 25 26.29 -6.94 -0.91
C LEU A 25 27.24 -6.07 -0.09
N THR A 26 27.63 -6.52 1.10
CA THR A 26 28.59 -5.80 1.94
C THR A 26 29.93 -5.64 1.23
N ASP A 27 30.46 -6.70 0.61
CA ASP A 27 31.72 -6.64 -0.13
C ASP A 27 31.63 -5.70 -1.34
N GLU A 28 30.51 -5.74 -2.09
CA GLU A 28 30.26 -4.91 -3.26
C GLU A 28 30.11 -3.42 -2.92
N LEU A 29 29.51 -3.08 -1.76
CA LEU A 29 29.37 -1.70 -1.30
C LEU A 29 30.71 -0.96 -1.13
N TRP A 30 31.80 -1.70 -0.88
CA TRP A 30 33.14 -1.14 -0.70
C TRP A 30 34.04 -1.32 -1.93
N ALA A 31 33.55 -1.94 -3.01
CA ALA A 31 34.33 -2.20 -4.20
C ALA A 31 34.46 -0.95 -5.09
N GLU A 32 35.65 -0.73 -5.65
CA GLU A 32 35.86 0.32 -6.66
C GLU A 32 35.14 -0.04 -7.97
N GLY A 33 34.30 0.87 -8.47
CA GLY A 33 33.55 0.66 -9.72
C GLY A 33 32.30 -0.22 -9.55
N ALA A 34 31.81 -0.39 -8.32
CA ALA A 34 30.63 -1.18 -8.03
C ALA A 34 29.40 -0.71 -8.83
N ASN A 35 28.59 -1.67 -9.27
CA ASN A 35 27.38 -1.37 -10.04
C ASN A 35 26.24 -1.00 -9.08
N ARG A 36 25.88 0.28 -9.07
CA ARG A 36 24.86 0.85 -8.17
C ARG A 36 23.47 0.26 -8.40
N ASP A 37 23.11 -0.09 -9.64
CA ASP A 37 21.83 -0.74 -9.94
C ASP A 37 21.73 -2.11 -9.26
N ILE A 38 22.83 -2.87 -9.26
CA ILE A 38 22.90 -4.18 -8.61
C ILE A 38 22.84 -4.02 -7.10
N ILE A 39 23.55 -3.06 -6.53
CA ILE A 39 23.53 -2.76 -5.09
C ILE A 39 22.10 -2.40 -4.64
N LEU A 40 21.43 -1.48 -5.35
CA LEU A 40 20.06 -1.10 -5.03
C LEU A 40 19.11 -2.29 -5.15
N THR A 41 19.16 -3.02 -6.26
CA THR A 41 18.31 -4.20 -6.50
C THR A 41 18.50 -5.25 -5.40
N ALA A 42 19.75 -5.59 -5.07
CA ALA A 42 20.05 -6.55 -4.02
C ALA A 42 19.55 -6.09 -2.66
N THR A 43 19.71 -4.80 -2.33
CA THR A 43 19.20 -4.19 -1.10
C THR A 43 17.67 -4.31 -1.01
N ILE A 44 16.95 -4.01 -2.10
CA ILE A 44 15.48 -4.09 -2.15
C ILE A 44 14.98 -5.54 -2.09
N LEU A 45 15.68 -6.48 -2.71
CA LEU A 45 15.35 -7.91 -2.61
C LEU A 45 15.57 -8.46 -1.20
N LEU A 46 16.66 -8.08 -0.54
CA LEU A 46 16.91 -8.44 0.87
C LEU A 46 15.88 -7.78 1.80
N CYS A 47 15.53 -6.52 1.56
CA CYS A 47 14.47 -5.82 2.29
C CYS A 47 13.12 -6.55 2.14
N SER A 48 12.78 -6.97 0.91
CA SER A 48 11.56 -7.76 0.63
C SER A 48 11.58 -9.11 1.32
N HIS A 49 12.75 -9.75 1.48
CA HIS A 49 12.89 -10.97 2.24
C HIS A 49 12.64 -10.74 3.74
N ASP A 50 13.20 -9.66 4.31
CA ASP A 50 13.00 -9.32 5.73
C ASP A 50 11.53 -9.02 6.06
N VAL A 51 10.80 -8.36 5.15
CA VAL A 51 9.33 -8.18 5.29
C VAL A 51 8.59 -9.51 5.47
N LEU A 52 9.06 -10.57 4.81
CA LEU A 52 8.40 -11.89 4.79
C LEU A 52 8.93 -12.84 5.89
N ALA A 53 10.18 -12.69 6.30
CA ALA A 53 10.84 -13.60 7.22
C ALA A 53 10.83 -13.09 8.66
N PHE A 54 11.10 -11.79 8.87
CA PHE A 54 11.31 -11.17 10.18
C PHE A 54 11.07 -9.63 10.11
N PRO A 55 9.83 -9.12 10.28
CA PRO A 55 9.52 -7.68 10.29
C PRO A 55 9.96 -7.05 11.62
N ASP A 56 11.24 -7.18 11.93
CA ASP A 56 11.88 -6.66 13.12
C ASP A 56 12.64 -5.36 12.76
N ALA A 57 13.47 -4.87 13.67
CA ALA A 57 14.29 -3.67 13.46
C ALA A 57 15.19 -3.74 12.21
N ASP A 58 15.50 -4.94 11.73
CA ASP A 58 16.37 -5.16 10.57
C ASP A 58 15.70 -4.81 9.24
N TYR A 59 14.40 -5.06 9.08
CA TYR A 59 13.62 -4.59 7.92
C TYR A 59 13.70 -3.07 7.76
N GLN A 60 13.48 -2.33 8.85
CA GLN A 60 13.55 -0.87 8.81
C GLN A 60 14.96 -0.41 8.44
N ARG A 61 16.02 -1.03 8.98
CA ARG A 61 17.42 -0.70 8.65
C ARG A 61 17.72 -0.84 7.15
N LEU A 62 17.29 -1.94 6.51
CA LEU A 62 17.47 -2.11 5.07
C LEU A 62 16.68 -1.11 4.25
N LEU A 63 15.46 -0.77 4.67
CA LEU A 63 14.67 0.27 4.01
C LEU A 63 15.35 1.64 4.13
N TYR A 64 15.85 2.01 5.31
CA TYR A 64 16.66 3.23 5.49
C TYR A 64 17.95 3.20 4.65
N GLY A 65 18.59 2.04 4.51
CA GLY A 65 19.74 1.86 3.62
C GLY A 65 19.38 2.08 2.15
N GLY A 66 18.24 1.53 1.70
CA GLY A 66 17.69 1.73 0.35
C GLY A 66 17.44 3.21 0.06
N ARG A 67 16.89 3.95 1.03
CA ARG A 67 16.76 5.42 0.95
C ARG A 67 18.10 6.09 0.70
N THR A 68 19.14 5.78 1.50
CA THR A 68 20.46 6.40 1.35
C THR A 68 21.06 6.14 -0.03
N LEU A 69 20.86 4.94 -0.58
CA LEU A 69 21.31 4.60 -1.94
C LEU A 69 20.56 5.41 -3.00
N ILE A 70 19.24 5.55 -2.85
CA ILE A 70 18.39 6.34 -3.76
C ILE A 70 18.78 7.82 -3.73
N GLU A 71 18.97 8.40 -2.54
CA GLU A 71 19.36 9.81 -2.38
C GLU A 71 20.78 10.08 -2.89
N ALA A 72 21.70 9.11 -2.75
CA ALA A 72 23.08 9.25 -3.20
C ALA A 72 23.24 9.21 -4.73
N ASP A 73 22.27 8.64 -5.45
CA ASP A 73 22.34 8.50 -6.90
C ASP A 73 20.97 8.66 -7.57
N PHE A 74 20.27 9.73 -7.21
CA PHE A 74 18.92 10.00 -7.66
C PHE A 74 18.79 10.03 -9.19
N ASP A 75 19.73 10.71 -9.86
CA ASP A 75 19.75 10.83 -11.32
C ASP A 75 19.96 9.48 -12.02
N ALA A 76 20.60 8.51 -11.38
CA ALA A 76 20.81 7.19 -11.98
C ALA A 76 19.57 6.29 -11.93
N ILE A 77 18.58 6.59 -11.08
CA ILE A 77 17.38 5.74 -10.95
C ILE A 77 16.58 5.68 -12.25
N ASP A 78 16.61 6.77 -13.03
CA ASP A 78 15.93 6.82 -14.33
C ASP A 78 16.78 6.28 -15.50
N THR A 79 18.06 6.00 -15.26
CA THR A 79 18.98 5.57 -16.33
C THR A 79 18.82 4.11 -16.72
N SER A 80 18.27 3.27 -15.83
CA SER A 80 18.07 1.85 -16.10
C SER A 80 16.70 1.35 -15.65
N ASP A 81 16.14 0.41 -16.43
CA ASP A 81 14.86 -0.23 -16.12
C ASP A 81 14.91 -0.97 -14.78
N LEU A 82 16.09 -1.46 -14.39
CA LEU A 82 16.31 -2.21 -13.15
C LEU A 82 16.25 -1.30 -11.92
N SER A 83 16.92 -0.14 -11.96
CA SER A 83 16.86 0.84 -10.87
C SER A 83 15.49 1.45 -10.74
N ARG A 84 14.81 1.74 -11.86
CA ARG A 84 13.41 2.19 -11.85
C ARG A 84 12.48 1.14 -11.23
N ALA A 85 12.62 -0.15 -11.60
CA ALA A 85 11.84 -1.22 -11.00
C ALA A 85 12.10 -1.36 -9.50
N SER A 86 13.36 -1.26 -9.08
CA SER A 86 13.77 -1.30 -7.67
C SER A 86 13.16 -0.15 -6.87
N PHE A 87 13.15 1.05 -7.43
CA PHE A 87 12.50 2.21 -6.81
C PHE A 87 11.01 1.98 -6.57
N TRP A 88 10.25 1.45 -7.54
CA TRP A 88 8.80 1.23 -7.35
C TRP A 88 8.48 0.08 -6.38
N ILE A 89 9.42 -0.83 -6.12
CA ILE A 89 9.30 -1.79 -5.01
C ILE A 89 9.59 -1.08 -3.68
N TYR A 90 10.66 -0.28 -3.60
CA TYR A 90 10.98 0.55 -2.44
C TYR A 90 9.81 1.46 -2.05
N ALA A 91 9.23 2.18 -3.01
CA ALA A 91 8.14 3.13 -2.80
C ALA A 91 6.91 2.46 -2.18
N ARG A 92 6.58 1.24 -2.60
CA ARG A 92 5.48 0.46 -1.99
C ARG A 92 5.78 0.12 -0.53
N GLN A 93 7.00 -0.30 -0.23
CA GLN A 93 7.41 -0.61 1.14
C GLN A 93 7.44 0.64 2.03
N ASP A 94 7.90 1.77 1.49
CA ASP A 94 7.91 3.06 2.18
C ASP A 94 6.48 3.53 2.49
N VAL A 95 5.56 3.44 1.52
CA VAL A 95 4.13 3.72 1.72
C VAL A 95 3.52 2.83 2.80
N SER A 96 3.77 1.52 2.78
CA SER A 96 3.30 0.62 3.84
C SER A 96 3.86 0.98 5.21
N LEU A 97 5.14 1.33 5.30
CA LEU A 97 5.76 1.76 6.55
C LEU A 97 5.20 3.10 7.05
N ALA A 98 4.92 4.03 6.14
CA ALA A 98 4.30 5.32 6.42
C ALA A 98 2.89 5.15 7.00
N LEU A 99 2.08 4.27 6.40
CA LEU A 99 0.73 3.93 6.88
C LEU A 99 0.76 3.22 8.24
N GLU A 100 1.66 2.26 8.44
CA GLU A 100 1.76 1.52 9.71
C GLU A 100 2.08 2.46 10.89
N ASN A 101 2.94 3.45 10.65
CA ASN A 101 3.39 4.40 11.67
C ASN A 101 2.65 5.74 11.63
N GLU A 102 1.64 5.89 10.77
CA GLU A 102 0.86 7.12 10.56
C GLU A 102 1.77 8.37 10.45
N ARG A 103 2.77 8.28 9.55
CA ARG A 103 3.78 9.32 9.28
C ARG A 103 3.98 9.51 7.77
N PRO A 104 4.58 10.62 7.32
CA PRO A 104 4.97 10.78 5.93
C PRO A 104 5.96 9.71 5.46
N THR A 105 6.03 9.48 4.15
CA THR A 105 7.03 8.58 3.54
C THR A 105 8.46 9.05 3.83
N LEU A 106 9.41 8.11 3.87
CA LEU A 106 10.81 8.40 4.12
C LEU A 106 11.40 9.30 3.03
N ILE A 107 11.07 9.04 1.77
CA ILE A 107 11.37 9.94 0.66
C ILE A 107 10.10 10.73 0.33
N PRO A 108 10.11 12.08 0.45
CA PRO A 108 8.98 12.92 0.09
C PRO A 108 8.53 12.68 -1.36
N PRO A 109 7.23 12.62 -1.67
CA PRO A 109 6.74 12.38 -3.03
C PRO A 109 7.24 13.37 -4.09
N LYS A 110 7.57 14.59 -3.69
CA LYS A 110 8.18 15.62 -4.55
C LYS A 110 9.62 15.29 -4.96
N GLU A 111 10.28 14.41 -4.21
CA GLU A 111 11.65 13.93 -4.42
C GLU A 111 11.63 12.51 -5.01
N TRP A 112 10.50 12.03 -5.53
CA TRP A 112 10.46 10.76 -6.26
C TRP A 112 11.01 10.95 -7.68
N PRO A 113 11.64 9.92 -8.28
CA PRO A 113 12.03 9.91 -9.69
C PRO A 113 10.82 10.20 -10.61
N PRO A 114 11.07 10.45 -11.91
CA PRO A 114 10.00 10.74 -12.86
C PRO A 114 8.81 9.78 -12.75
N VAL A 115 7.66 10.34 -12.37
CA VAL A 115 6.40 9.62 -12.20
C VAL A 115 5.76 9.45 -13.58
N PRO A 116 5.08 8.32 -13.85
CA PRO A 116 4.40 8.11 -15.13
C PRO A 116 3.47 9.27 -15.51
N SER A 117 3.57 9.67 -16.77
CA SER A 117 2.80 10.78 -17.33
C SER A 117 1.29 10.46 -17.34
N PRO A 118 0.41 11.49 -17.35
CA PRO A 118 -1.04 11.26 -17.36
C PRO A 118 -1.52 10.56 -18.64
N GLU A 119 -0.71 10.60 -19.69
CA GLU A 119 -1.00 10.02 -21.01
C GLU A 119 -0.66 8.52 -21.07
N GLU A 120 0.12 8.01 -20.11
CA GLU A 120 0.46 6.60 -20.04
C GLU A 120 -0.73 5.77 -19.57
N THR A 121 -1.14 4.84 -20.43
CA THR A 121 -2.34 4.00 -20.25
C THR A 121 -2.03 2.56 -19.85
N GLN A 122 -0.74 2.24 -19.64
CA GLN A 122 -0.32 0.92 -19.18
C GLN A 122 -0.72 0.72 -17.72
N GLU A 123 -1.23 -0.45 -17.38
CA GLU A 123 -1.81 -0.77 -16.07
C GLU A 123 -0.80 -0.58 -14.93
N ASP A 124 0.47 -0.91 -15.16
CA ASP A 124 1.56 -0.68 -14.20
C ASP A 124 1.87 0.81 -14.03
N ALA A 125 1.92 1.57 -15.13
CA ALA A 125 2.13 3.01 -15.09
C ALA A 125 0.99 3.73 -14.32
N LEU A 126 -0.26 3.33 -14.56
CA LEU A 126 -1.43 3.83 -13.85
C LEU A 126 -1.36 3.53 -12.35
N ALA A 127 -0.98 2.30 -11.97
CA ALA A 127 -0.84 1.90 -10.58
C ALA A 127 0.28 2.64 -9.84
N ARG A 128 1.44 2.83 -10.49
CA ARG A 128 2.57 3.62 -9.97
C ARG A 128 2.21 5.09 -9.77
N ARG A 129 1.50 5.67 -10.73
CA ARG A 129 0.97 7.04 -10.62
C ARG A 129 0.00 7.16 -9.44
N MET A 130 -0.90 6.19 -9.26
CA MET A 130 -1.82 6.18 -8.12
C MET A 130 -1.10 5.98 -6.79
N LEU A 131 -0.06 5.14 -6.74
CA LEU A 131 0.78 4.99 -5.55
C LEU A 131 1.48 6.31 -5.16
N TRP A 132 1.97 7.06 -6.14
CA TRP A 132 2.54 8.39 -5.91
C TRP A 132 1.51 9.40 -5.38
N LEU A 133 0.30 9.42 -5.95
CA LEU A 133 -0.80 10.24 -5.44
C LEU A 133 -1.20 9.85 -4.01
N LEU A 134 -1.25 8.55 -3.70
CA LEU A 134 -1.47 8.04 -2.34
C LEU A 134 -0.37 8.53 -1.38
N ALA A 135 0.90 8.49 -1.80
CA ALA A 135 2.01 9.00 -0.99
C ALA A 135 1.89 10.50 -0.69
N ARG A 136 1.37 11.30 -1.64
CA ARG A 136 1.06 12.72 -1.40
C ARG A 136 -0.09 12.93 -0.42
N VAL A 137 -1.14 12.11 -0.51
CA VAL A 137 -2.23 12.14 0.48
C VAL A 137 -1.72 11.77 1.88
N ILE A 138 -0.85 10.76 1.99
CA ILE A 138 -0.18 10.36 3.24
C ILE A 138 0.65 11.52 3.80
N GLU A 139 1.43 12.19 2.95
CA GLU A 139 2.22 13.37 3.35
C GLU A 139 1.32 14.46 3.95
N VAL A 140 0.26 14.87 3.24
CA VAL A 140 -0.66 15.91 3.75
C VAL A 140 -1.39 15.46 5.03
N ARG A 141 -1.80 14.18 5.11
CA ARG A 141 -2.58 13.64 6.23
C ARG A 141 -1.77 13.49 7.51
N PHE A 142 -0.48 13.15 7.40
CA PHE A 142 0.36 12.81 8.53
C PHE A 142 1.52 13.79 8.75
N ASP A 143 1.65 14.86 7.95
CA ASP A 143 2.61 15.91 8.24
C ASP A 143 2.25 16.63 9.55
N GLY A 144 3.15 16.56 10.52
CA GLY A 144 3.02 17.23 11.81
C GLY A 144 3.30 18.73 11.75
N ARG A 145 3.75 19.25 10.60
CA ARG A 145 4.02 20.67 10.37
C ARG A 145 2.75 21.39 9.90
N SER A 146 1.71 21.38 10.73
CA SER A 146 0.55 22.25 10.46
C SER A 146 0.95 23.71 10.67
N ASP A 147 0.60 24.58 9.73
CA ASP A 147 0.51 26.01 10.02
C ASP A 147 -0.57 26.22 11.09
N ALA A 148 -0.54 27.37 11.77
CA ALA A 148 -1.41 27.61 12.94
C ALA A 148 -2.93 27.55 12.62
N ASP A 149 -3.30 27.60 11.34
CA ASP A 149 -4.69 27.63 10.85
C ASP A 149 -5.08 26.40 9.99
N GLY A 150 -4.12 25.55 9.59
CA GLY A 150 -4.38 24.34 8.79
C GLY A 150 -4.72 24.58 7.32
N LYS A 151 -4.67 25.84 6.85
CA LYS A 151 -5.20 26.24 5.54
C LYS A 151 -4.37 25.73 4.38
N GLU A 152 -3.05 25.72 4.52
CA GLU A 152 -2.16 25.22 3.47
C GLU A 152 -2.44 23.73 3.19
N GLN A 153 -2.65 22.92 4.23
CA GLN A 153 -3.01 21.52 4.07
C GLN A 153 -4.42 21.34 3.48
N ASP A 154 -5.37 22.20 3.82
CA ASP A 154 -6.72 22.18 3.26
C ASP A 154 -6.72 22.50 1.75
N GLU A 155 -5.88 23.45 1.32
CA GLU A 155 -5.66 23.73 -0.11
C GLU A 155 -4.98 22.56 -0.82
N LEU A 156 -3.92 21.99 -0.22
CA LEU A 156 -3.22 20.83 -0.78
C LEU A 156 -4.12 19.60 -0.93
N ILE A 157 -4.96 19.30 0.06
CA ILE A 157 -5.87 18.16 -0.03
C ILE A 157 -7.00 18.41 -1.04
N PHE A 158 -7.42 19.67 -1.21
CA PHE A 158 -8.40 20.06 -2.21
C PHE A 158 -7.84 19.87 -3.63
N ASP A 159 -6.61 20.33 -3.88
CA ASP A 159 -5.91 20.13 -5.15
C ASP A 159 -5.72 18.63 -5.45
N LEU A 160 -5.29 17.86 -4.45
CA LEU A 160 -5.17 16.40 -4.56
C LEU A 160 -6.51 15.72 -4.88
N THR A 161 -7.63 16.23 -4.38
CA THR A 161 -8.96 15.70 -4.74
C THR A 161 -9.19 15.78 -6.25
N SER A 162 -8.78 16.88 -6.87
CA SER A 162 -8.91 17.06 -8.32
C SER A 162 -7.99 16.11 -9.08
N GLU A 163 -6.75 15.94 -8.63
CA GLU A 163 -5.80 15.00 -9.27
C GLU A 163 -6.23 13.53 -9.15
N LEU A 164 -6.80 13.13 -8.01
CA LEU A 164 -7.38 11.79 -7.81
C LEU A 164 -8.58 11.57 -8.74
N PHE A 165 -9.45 12.57 -8.85
CA PHE A 165 -10.58 12.52 -9.78
C PHE A 165 -10.11 12.41 -11.23
N ASP A 166 -9.14 13.23 -11.64
CA ASP A 166 -8.58 13.20 -13.00
C ASP A 166 -7.93 11.83 -13.31
N TRP A 167 -7.22 11.24 -12.35
CA TRP A 167 -6.70 9.87 -12.50
C TRP A 167 -7.83 8.86 -12.70
N SER A 168 -8.91 8.94 -11.91
CA SER A 168 -10.04 8.01 -12.05
C SER A 168 -10.75 8.12 -13.40
N MET A 169 -10.80 9.34 -13.96
CA MET A 169 -11.42 9.63 -15.25
C MET A 169 -10.54 9.28 -16.44
N SER A 170 -9.22 9.17 -16.24
CA SER A 170 -8.25 8.84 -17.30
C SER A 170 -8.05 7.34 -17.48
N ILE A 171 -8.62 6.49 -16.62
CA ILE A 171 -8.45 5.04 -16.69
C ILE A 171 -9.07 4.51 -18.00
N PRO A 172 -8.28 3.86 -18.87
CA PRO A 172 -8.79 3.28 -20.10
C PRO A 172 -9.61 2.02 -19.82
N GLY A 173 -10.56 1.72 -20.70
CA GLY A 173 -11.50 0.60 -20.49
C GLY A 173 -10.85 -0.77 -20.27
N HIS A 174 -9.65 -1.02 -20.79
CA HIS A 174 -8.92 -2.28 -20.58
C HIS A 174 -8.32 -2.42 -19.17
N ALA A 175 -8.08 -1.30 -18.48
CA ALA A 175 -7.54 -1.28 -17.13
C ALA A 175 -8.63 -1.31 -16.06
N ASN A 176 -9.90 -1.13 -16.43
CA ASN A 176 -11.04 -1.19 -15.53
C ASN A 176 -11.28 -2.61 -15.00
N GLY A 177 -11.79 -2.69 -13.77
CA GLY A 177 -12.37 -3.92 -13.25
C GLY A 177 -13.66 -4.26 -13.98
N VAL A 178 -13.89 -5.55 -14.21
CA VAL A 178 -15.15 -6.07 -14.74
C VAL A 178 -15.99 -6.55 -13.57
N GLU A 179 -17.13 -5.90 -13.36
CA GLU A 179 -18.14 -6.37 -12.41
C GLU A 179 -18.77 -7.65 -12.97
N VAL A 180 -18.75 -8.70 -12.17
CA VAL A 180 -19.36 -9.98 -12.53
C VAL A 180 -20.69 -10.04 -11.79
N GLU A 181 -21.79 -9.97 -12.54
CA GLU A 181 -23.11 -10.36 -12.04
C GLU A 181 -23.04 -11.86 -11.73
N ASP A 182 -22.99 -12.18 -10.45
CA ASP A 182 -23.08 -13.55 -9.97
C ASP A 182 -24.44 -13.71 -9.29
N ASP A 183 -25.13 -14.83 -9.54
CA ASP A 183 -26.40 -15.19 -8.86
C ASP A 183 -26.18 -15.50 -7.34
N LEU A 184 -24.95 -15.31 -6.86
CA LEU A 184 -24.60 -15.44 -5.46
C LEU A 184 -24.94 -14.11 -4.78
N ASP A 185 -26.04 -14.09 -4.03
CA ASP A 185 -26.33 -13.05 -3.03
C ASP A 185 -25.14 -12.93 -2.07
N LEU A 186 -24.15 -12.13 -2.44
CA LEU A 186 -23.02 -11.85 -1.56
C LEU A 186 -23.55 -11.03 -0.41
N ALA A 187 -23.50 -11.62 0.79
CA ALA A 187 -23.81 -10.89 2.00
C ALA A 187 -22.96 -9.62 2.10
N ASP A 188 -23.55 -8.57 2.69
CA ASP A 188 -22.93 -7.27 2.94
C ASP A 188 -22.75 -6.38 1.69
N ASP A 189 -23.64 -6.46 0.70
CA ASP A 189 -23.66 -5.62 -0.52
C ASP A 189 -22.35 -5.66 -1.34
N LEU A 190 -21.61 -6.77 -1.24
CA LEU A 190 -20.36 -6.93 -1.98
C LEU A 190 -20.62 -7.21 -3.46
N GLU A 191 -19.78 -6.62 -4.28
CA GLU A 191 -19.76 -6.81 -5.72
C GLU A 191 -18.50 -7.60 -6.10
N GLN A 192 -18.62 -8.55 -7.02
CA GLN A 192 -17.44 -9.24 -7.53
C GLN A 192 -16.80 -8.40 -8.62
N THR A 193 -15.54 -8.02 -8.45
CA THR A 193 -14.79 -7.25 -9.43
C THR A 193 -13.52 -7.98 -9.84
N TRP A 194 -13.42 -8.27 -11.14
CA TRP A 194 -12.29 -9.00 -11.71
C TRP A 194 -11.38 -8.05 -12.48
N PHE A 195 -10.07 -8.18 -12.28
CA PHE A 195 -9.07 -7.41 -13.01
C PHE A 195 -8.24 -8.33 -13.88
N CYS A 196 -8.04 -7.95 -15.14
CA CYS A 196 -7.19 -8.67 -16.09
C CYS A 196 -5.72 -8.68 -15.64
N VAL A 197 -5.27 -7.61 -14.99
CA VAL A 197 -3.88 -7.42 -14.55
C VAL A 197 -3.83 -7.06 -13.07
N PRO A 198 -3.00 -7.73 -12.25
CA PRO A 198 -2.85 -7.41 -10.81
C PRO A 198 -2.53 -5.95 -10.53
N SER A 199 -1.73 -5.31 -11.40
CA SER A 199 -1.38 -3.89 -11.26
C SER A 199 -2.61 -2.98 -11.33
N SER A 200 -3.60 -3.26 -12.18
CA SER A 200 -4.84 -2.48 -12.21
C SER A 200 -5.57 -2.57 -10.87
N ALA A 201 -5.75 -3.77 -10.33
CA ALA A 201 -6.37 -3.95 -9.02
C ALA A 201 -5.60 -3.20 -7.92
N ALA A 202 -4.27 -3.23 -7.95
CA ALA A 202 -3.43 -2.46 -7.03
C ALA A 202 -3.69 -0.96 -7.15
N GLY A 203 -3.79 -0.42 -8.37
CA GLY A 203 -4.14 0.99 -8.60
C GLY A 203 -5.49 1.37 -7.98
N TYR A 204 -6.53 0.57 -8.18
CA TYR A 204 -7.85 0.80 -7.56
C TYR A 204 -7.82 0.71 -6.03
N LEU A 205 -7.07 -0.24 -5.47
CA LEU A 205 -6.89 -0.35 -4.02
C LEU A 205 -6.19 0.89 -3.45
N TYR A 206 -5.16 1.40 -4.13
CA TYR A 206 -4.49 2.65 -3.72
C TYR A 206 -5.41 3.86 -3.86
N SER A 207 -6.24 3.91 -4.91
CA SER A 207 -7.21 4.99 -5.11
C SER A 207 -8.24 5.03 -3.98
N HIS A 208 -8.87 3.91 -3.65
CA HIS A 208 -9.85 3.86 -2.56
C HIS A 208 -9.21 4.12 -1.19
N LEU A 209 -7.98 3.65 -0.96
CA LEU A 209 -7.24 3.97 0.25
C LEU A 209 -6.92 5.47 0.33
N ALA A 210 -6.51 6.10 -0.77
CA ALA A 210 -6.25 7.54 -0.82
C ALA A 210 -7.52 8.34 -0.48
N ASP A 211 -8.68 7.94 -1.02
CA ASP A 211 -9.95 8.56 -0.66
C ASP A 211 -10.33 8.34 0.81
N ILE A 212 -10.11 7.15 1.38
CA ILE A 212 -10.32 6.93 2.82
C ILE A 212 -9.48 7.91 3.65
N LEU A 213 -8.17 8.02 3.37
CA LEU A 213 -7.28 8.91 4.12
C LEU A 213 -7.66 10.38 3.96
N ARG A 214 -8.09 10.78 2.76
CA ARG A 214 -8.59 12.12 2.45
C ARG A 214 -9.88 12.45 3.19
N LEU A 215 -10.82 11.51 3.25
CA LEU A 215 -12.07 11.68 3.98
C LEU A 215 -11.83 11.69 5.50
N GLU A 216 -10.91 10.85 5.99
CA GLU A 216 -10.45 10.91 7.39
C GLU A 216 -9.78 12.24 7.74
N PHE A 217 -9.01 12.83 6.81
CA PHE A 217 -8.46 14.18 6.98
C PHE A 217 -9.60 15.19 7.21
N TRP A 218 -10.59 15.23 6.32
CA TRP A 218 -11.71 16.16 6.45
C TRP A 218 -12.54 15.91 7.71
N ARG A 219 -12.77 14.65 8.10
CA ARG A 219 -13.43 14.30 9.37
C ARG A 219 -12.70 14.88 10.59
N SER A 220 -11.36 14.98 10.53
CA SER A 220 -10.57 15.56 11.61
C SER A 220 -10.54 17.09 11.61
N ARG A 221 -11.02 17.75 10.54
CA ARG A 221 -11.03 19.21 10.41
C ARG A 221 -12.27 19.82 11.06
N PRO A 222 -12.12 20.85 11.93
CA PRO A 222 -13.26 21.53 12.57
C PRO A 222 -14.22 22.19 11.57
N THR A 223 -13.71 22.61 10.41
CA THR A 223 -14.46 23.28 9.34
C THR A 223 -14.47 22.42 8.08
N SER A 224 -14.78 21.13 8.23
CA SER A 224 -14.99 20.24 7.08
C SER A 224 -16.03 20.83 6.12
N PRO A 225 -15.77 20.87 4.80
CA PRO A 225 -16.76 21.25 3.81
C PRO A 225 -17.80 20.13 3.55
N ILE A 226 -17.57 18.94 4.10
CA ILE A 226 -18.41 17.75 3.92
C ILE A 226 -19.10 17.44 5.25
N SER A 227 -20.41 17.22 5.23
CA SER A 227 -21.17 16.83 6.43
C SER A 227 -20.82 15.41 6.87
N ASP A 228 -20.92 15.14 8.17
CA ASP A 228 -20.58 13.84 8.77
C ASP A 228 -21.34 12.68 8.10
N ASP A 229 -22.66 12.81 7.86
CA ASP A 229 -23.45 11.77 7.17
C ASP A 229 -22.90 11.42 5.77
N LEU A 230 -22.38 12.41 5.05
CA LEU A 230 -21.82 12.20 3.71
C LEU A 230 -20.40 11.60 3.80
N LEU A 231 -19.62 12.00 4.80
CA LEU A 231 -18.32 11.39 5.09
C LEU A 231 -18.47 9.91 5.44
N ASP A 232 -19.41 9.57 6.33
CA ASP A 232 -19.68 8.22 6.80
C ASP A 232 -20.11 7.30 5.64
N ALA A 233 -21.04 7.79 4.80
CA ALA A 233 -21.47 7.07 3.61
C ALA A 233 -20.33 6.86 2.60
N ALA A 234 -19.52 7.90 2.35
CA ALA A 234 -18.40 7.81 1.41
C ALA A 234 -17.30 6.87 1.92
N LEU A 235 -16.94 6.96 3.19
CA LEU A 235 -15.94 6.08 3.83
C LEU A 235 -16.38 4.61 3.78
N SER A 236 -17.65 4.35 4.11
CA SER A 236 -18.23 3.01 4.02
C SER A 236 -18.24 2.50 2.58
N GLY A 237 -18.55 3.35 1.59
CA GLY A 237 -18.53 3.00 0.18
C GLY A 237 -17.13 2.61 -0.32
N HIS A 238 -16.09 3.38 0.01
CA HIS A 238 -14.71 3.03 -0.35
C HIS A 238 -14.21 1.77 0.37
N ALA A 239 -14.57 1.60 1.64
CA ALA A 239 -14.26 0.38 2.39
C ALA A 239 -14.91 -0.85 1.74
N LEU A 240 -16.17 -0.72 1.32
CA LEU A 240 -16.89 -1.78 0.61
C LEU A 240 -16.21 -2.12 -0.71
N LYS A 241 -15.82 -1.13 -1.53
CA LYS A 241 -15.10 -1.37 -2.79
C LYS A 241 -13.77 -2.09 -2.59
N ILE A 242 -12.99 -1.72 -1.56
CA ILE A 242 -11.76 -2.45 -1.20
C ILE A 242 -12.07 -3.91 -0.86
N ALA A 243 -13.09 -4.15 -0.03
CA ALA A 243 -13.48 -5.50 0.36
C ALA A 243 -13.99 -6.32 -0.83
N SER A 244 -14.80 -5.72 -1.70
CA SER A 244 -15.30 -6.30 -2.96
C SER A 244 -14.16 -6.78 -3.85
N ILE A 245 -13.15 -5.93 -4.09
CA ILE A 245 -11.97 -6.30 -4.88
C ILE A 245 -11.22 -7.47 -4.23
N CYS A 246 -10.99 -7.43 -2.92
CA CYS A 246 -10.10 -8.40 -2.25
C CYS A 246 -10.78 -9.74 -1.94
N LEU A 247 -12.09 -9.75 -1.72
CA LEU A 247 -12.87 -10.96 -1.44
C LEU A 247 -13.43 -11.62 -2.70
N SER A 248 -13.23 -11.02 -3.87
CA SER A 248 -13.61 -11.60 -5.15
C SER A 248 -12.89 -12.95 -5.38
N PRO A 249 -13.59 -13.97 -5.92
CA PRO A 249 -12.96 -15.24 -6.24
C PRO A 249 -11.80 -15.07 -7.23
N GLY A 250 -10.69 -15.78 -6.99
CA GLY A 250 -9.57 -15.83 -7.94
C GLY A 250 -8.63 -14.63 -7.90
N VAL A 251 -8.75 -13.72 -6.92
CA VAL A 251 -7.78 -12.64 -6.70
C VAL A 251 -6.38 -13.21 -6.53
N SER A 252 -5.43 -12.68 -7.31
CA SER A 252 -4.05 -13.16 -7.29
C SER A 252 -3.29 -12.78 -6.02
N ASP A 253 -2.32 -13.61 -5.64
CA ASP A 253 -1.39 -13.36 -4.53
C ASP A 253 -0.66 -12.01 -4.65
N GLY A 254 -0.39 -11.56 -5.88
CA GLY A 254 0.24 -10.27 -6.14
C GLY A 254 -0.63 -9.08 -5.72
N VAL A 255 -1.95 -9.17 -5.88
CA VAL A 255 -2.91 -8.16 -5.40
C VAL A 255 -3.01 -8.22 -3.89
N LEU A 256 -3.11 -9.43 -3.32
CA LEU A 256 -3.22 -9.62 -1.87
C LEU A 256 -1.99 -9.09 -1.11
N THR A 257 -0.82 -9.11 -1.74
CA THR A 257 0.41 -8.53 -1.17
C THR A 257 0.29 -7.02 -0.93
N VAL A 258 -0.41 -6.30 -1.81
CA VAL A 258 -0.60 -4.84 -1.67
C VAL A 258 -1.91 -4.47 -0.95
N ALA A 259 -2.82 -5.44 -0.80
CA ALA A 259 -4.14 -5.22 -0.21
C ALA A 259 -4.12 -5.10 1.32
N VAL A 260 -3.02 -5.43 2.00
CA VAL A 260 -2.96 -5.46 3.48
C VAL A 260 -3.31 -4.11 4.10
N ASP A 261 -2.69 -3.03 3.64
CA ASP A 261 -2.98 -1.69 4.17
C ASP A 261 -4.37 -1.18 3.77
N PRO A 262 -4.81 -1.28 2.50
CA PRO A 262 -6.19 -1.00 2.11
C PRO A 262 -7.22 -1.74 2.97
N LEU A 263 -7.06 -3.04 3.18
CA LEU A 263 -7.97 -3.85 4.00
C LEU A 263 -7.99 -3.40 5.46
N PHE A 264 -6.82 -3.05 6.02
CA PHE A 264 -6.75 -2.56 7.40
C PHE A 264 -7.51 -1.24 7.57
N TYR A 265 -7.36 -0.28 6.65
CA TYR A 265 -8.10 0.98 6.72
C TYR A 265 -9.58 0.82 6.38
N ALA A 266 -9.93 -0.01 5.38
CA ALA A 266 -11.32 -0.32 5.05
C ALA A 266 -12.08 -0.91 6.24
N ALA A 267 -11.49 -1.86 6.96
CA ALA A 267 -12.12 -2.52 8.11
C ALA A 267 -12.51 -1.55 9.24
N LYS A 268 -11.85 -0.40 9.36
CA LYS A 268 -12.19 0.64 10.35
C LYS A 268 -13.55 1.28 10.05
N HIS A 269 -13.93 1.36 8.78
CA HIS A 269 -15.13 2.05 8.29
C HIS A 269 -16.24 1.11 7.81
N CYS A 270 -16.04 -0.21 7.85
CA CYS A 270 -17.14 -1.15 7.67
C CYS A 270 -18.11 -1.08 8.86
N GLU A 271 -19.41 -1.10 8.61
CA GLU A 271 -20.42 -1.16 9.69
C GLU A 271 -20.75 -2.61 10.08
N SER A 272 -20.82 -3.49 9.07
CA SER A 272 -21.21 -4.89 9.26
C SER A 272 -20.12 -5.71 9.97
N LEU A 273 -20.49 -6.39 11.06
CA LEU A 273 -19.61 -7.32 11.76
C LEU A 273 -19.23 -8.53 10.89
N SER A 274 -20.12 -9.01 10.03
CA SER A 274 -19.79 -10.11 9.11
C SER A 274 -18.74 -9.67 8.11
N LEU A 275 -18.83 -8.46 7.57
CA LEU A 275 -17.82 -7.92 6.66
C LEU A 275 -16.47 -7.75 7.36
N LYS A 276 -16.44 -7.20 8.59
CA LYS A 276 -15.21 -7.11 9.39
C LYS A 276 -14.58 -8.48 9.63
N ALA A 277 -15.38 -9.47 10.03
CA ALA A 277 -14.89 -10.82 10.27
C ALA A 277 -14.30 -11.45 9.01
N ARG A 278 -14.89 -11.20 7.83
CA ARG A 278 -14.34 -11.66 6.54
C ARG A 278 -13.03 -10.97 6.20
N ILE A 279 -12.89 -9.67 6.45
CA ILE A 279 -11.62 -8.94 6.27
C ILE A 279 -10.55 -9.48 7.21
N TRP A 280 -10.87 -9.73 8.50
CA TRP A 280 -9.93 -10.32 9.45
C TRP A 280 -9.47 -11.71 9.00
N ALA A 281 -10.41 -12.57 8.59
CA ALA A 281 -10.08 -13.89 8.07
C ALA A 281 -9.20 -13.82 6.82
N LEU A 282 -9.44 -12.85 5.93
CA LEU A 282 -8.60 -12.63 4.74
C LEU A 282 -7.19 -12.16 5.14
N LEU A 283 -7.06 -11.23 6.09
CA LEU A 283 -5.76 -10.78 6.59
C LEU A 283 -4.96 -11.94 7.21
N GLU A 284 -5.60 -12.79 8.01
CA GLU A 284 -4.97 -14.01 8.57
C GLU A 284 -4.57 -15.00 7.46
N ASP A 285 -5.41 -15.14 6.44
CA ASP A 285 -5.14 -16.00 5.28
C ASP A 285 -3.96 -15.49 4.44
N ILE A 286 -3.86 -14.17 4.26
CA ILE A 286 -2.71 -13.50 3.62
C ILE A 286 -1.42 -13.85 4.37
N GLU A 287 -1.40 -13.72 5.70
CA GLU A 287 -0.21 -14.06 6.49
C GLU A 287 0.15 -15.54 6.34
N ARG A 288 -0.85 -16.43 6.43
CA ARG A 288 -0.66 -17.87 6.32
C ARG A 288 -0.14 -18.30 4.95
N ARG A 289 -0.64 -17.70 3.86
CA ARG A 289 -0.30 -18.07 2.48
C ARG A 289 0.94 -17.39 1.95
N LEU A 290 1.10 -16.10 2.26
CA LEU A 290 2.12 -15.22 1.67
C LEU A 290 3.25 -14.89 2.64
N GLY A 291 3.08 -15.14 3.94
CA GLY A 291 4.09 -14.81 4.96
C GLY A 291 4.11 -13.32 5.35
N ILE A 292 3.20 -12.51 4.82
CA ILE A 292 3.11 -11.09 5.16
C ILE A 292 2.46 -10.93 6.52
N HIS A 293 3.14 -10.30 7.46
CA HIS A 293 2.66 -10.19 8.83
C HIS A 293 1.45 -9.26 8.96
N THR A 294 0.30 -9.79 9.38
CA THR A 294 -0.96 -9.05 9.54
C THR A 294 -1.56 -9.17 10.93
N ARG A 295 -1.08 -10.10 11.78
CA ARG A 295 -1.61 -10.31 13.15
C ARG A 295 -1.75 -9.05 14.01
N ASN A 296 -0.76 -8.15 13.95
CA ASN A 296 -0.82 -6.89 14.71
C ASN A 296 -2.02 -6.05 14.23
N LYS A 297 -2.17 -5.89 12.90
CA LYS A 297 -3.30 -5.18 12.28
C LYS A 297 -4.64 -5.80 12.69
N VAL A 298 -4.78 -7.12 12.64
CA VAL A 298 -6.01 -7.82 13.08
C VAL A 298 -6.29 -7.56 14.56
N SER A 299 -5.27 -7.67 15.42
CA SER A 299 -5.41 -7.42 16.87
C SER A 299 -5.82 -5.98 17.17
N ARG A 300 -5.26 -5.00 16.45
CA ARG A 300 -5.65 -3.58 16.53
C ARG A 300 -7.10 -3.38 16.14
N LEU A 301 -7.55 -3.97 15.02
CA LEU A 301 -8.93 -3.86 14.56
C LEU A 301 -9.93 -4.46 15.56
N GLN A 302 -9.63 -5.64 16.11
CA GLN A 302 -10.46 -6.29 17.11
C GLN A 302 -10.55 -5.45 18.39
N SER A 303 -9.43 -4.89 18.85
CA SER A 303 -9.40 -4.03 20.05
C SER A 303 -10.19 -2.73 19.86
N GLN A 304 -10.05 -2.09 18.69
CA GLN A 304 -10.82 -0.89 18.33
C GLN A 304 -12.33 -1.19 18.32
N TRP A 305 -12.74 -2.33 17.75
CA TRP A 305 -14.13 -2.72 17.71
C TRP A 305 -14.75 -2.91 19.10
N VAL A 306 -14.05 -3.61 20.00
CA VAL A 306 -14.51 -3.79 21.38
C VAL A 306 -14.69 -2.45 22.07
N SER A 307 -13.74 -1.53 21.93
CA SER A 307 -13.83 -0.19 22.49
C SER A 307 -15.02 0.61 21.94
N THR A 308 -15.30 0.52 20.63
CA THR A 308 -16.46 1.21 20.03
C THR A 308 -17.78 0.62 20.45
N ALA A 309 -17.85 -0.71 20.61
CA ALA A 309 -19.06 -1.40 21.06
C ALA A 309 -19.37 -1.08 22.54
N GLU A 310 -18.35 -0.99 23.38
CA GLU A 310 -18.49 -0.56 24.78
C GLU A 310 -18.92 0.90 24.91
N ALA A 311 -18.45 1.79 24.03
CA ALA A 311 -18.84 3.21 24.05
C ALA A 311 -20.29 3.46 23.59
N ALA A 312 -20.88 2.53 22.84
CA ALA A 312 -22.25 2.62 22.33
C ALA A 312 -23.32 1.96 23.24
N ALA A 313 -22.89 1.27 24.30
CA ALA A 313 -23.74 0.55 25.27
C ALA A 313 -24.01 1.38 26.54
#